data_AF-A0A512AQ40-F1
#
_entry.id   AF-A0A512AQ40-F1
#
_cell.length_a   1.000
_cell.length_b   1.000
_cell.length_c   1.000
_cell.angle_alpha   90.00
_cell.angle_beta   90.00
_cell.angle_gamma   90.00
#
_symmetry.space_group_name_H-M   'P 1'
#
loop_
_entity.id
_entity.type
_entity.pdbx_description
1 polymer ?
#
loop_
_entity_poly.entity_id
_entity_poly.type
_entity_poly.pdbx_seq_one_letter_code
_entity_poly.pdbx_strand_id
1 'polypeptide(L)'
;MSDQLKMDSGKIGGAVECLGLTFPSDAARREHFLGLLAEKLKDPTFRKQEGFPQGTDEAILDLSDPPYYTACPNPWLAEYVRHHGTQYDVSDDYRKEPFAADVKEGKNASVYNAHSYHTKVPHKAVMRYILHYTRPGDVILDAFCGTGMTGVAAQFCGDRREVESLGYRVDDHGNIFEQQDQVGQSKWVQISRLGRRFSLLNDLSPAASFIARGFNASVDILDFEKRAQLILDSASERFSWMYQTLHQPSAENAERAAAHVEVEARPDLSQFGQVSPVSTNGTDLRL
;
A
#
# COMPACT_ATOMS: atom_id res chain seq x y z
N MET A 1 -24.67 20.11 9.85
CA MET A 1 -23.34 20.18 9.23
C MET A 1 -23.17 18.89 8.43
N SER A 2 -23.52 18.93 7.15
CA SER A 2 -23.58 17.74 6.28
C SER A 2 -22.91 18.06 4.95
N ASP A 3 -21.70 18.59 5.03
CA ASP A 3 -20.94 19.07 3.89
C ASP A 3 -19.57 18.39 3.93
N GLN A 4 -19.56 17.07 3.70
CA GLN A 4 -18.30 16.29 3.58
C GLN A 4 -18.55 14.95 2.88
N LEU A 5 -18.67 15.04 1.55
CA LEU A 5 -18.15 14.09 0.55
C LEU A 5 -18.47 14.65 -0.84
N LYS A 6 -18.08 15.92 -1.07
CA LYS A 6 -17.88 16.38 -2.45
C LYS A 6 -16.58 15.72 -2.87
N MET A 7 -16.70 14.57 -3.54
CA MET A 7 -15.67 14.10 -4.47
C MET A 7 -15.47 15.27 -5.43
N ASP A 8 -14.46 16.08 -5.17
CA ASP A 8 -14.06 17.17 -6.04
C ASP A 8 -13.49 16.49 -7.29
N SER A 9 -14.41 16.10 -8.18
CA SER A 9 -14.11 15.68 -9.54
C SER A 9 -13.49 16.90 -10.19
N GLY A 10 -12.16 16.97 -10.05
CA GLY A 10 -11.36 18.08 -10.50
C GLY A 10 -11.80 18.47 -11.90
N LYS A 11 -12.04 19.77 -12.09
CA LYS A 11 -12.36 20.41 -13.37
C LYS A 11 -11.46 19.89 -14.50
N ILE A 12 -11.91 18.83 -15.15
CA ILE A 12 -11.50 18.42 -16.49
C ILE A 12 -12.82 18.20 -17.22
N GLY A 13 -13.50 19.30 -17.51
CA GLY A 13 -14.73 19.30 -18.31
C GLY A 13 -14.39 18.93 -19.74
N GLY A 14 -14.48 17.64 -20.04
CA GLY A 14 -14.35 17.08 -21.38
C GLY A 14 -15.49 16.12 -21.65
N ALA A 15 -15.76 15.87 -22.93
CA ALA A 15 -16.69 14.82 -23.32
C ALA A 15 -16.21 13.47 -22.75
N VAL A 16 -17.13 12.70 -22.19
CA VAL A 16 -16.86 11.37 -21.63
C VAL A 16 -17.58 10.32 -22.46
N GLU A 17 -16.92 9.19 -22.65
CA GLU A 17 -17.51 8.01 -23.25
C GLU A 17 -17.91 7.04 -22.12
N CYS A 18 -19.11 6.46 -22.22
CA CYS A 18 -19.62 5.49 -21.28
C CYS A 18 -20.54 4.48 -21.99
N LEU A 19 -20.14 3.21 -22.01
CA LEU A 19 -20.89 2.10 -22.60
C LEU A 19 -21.31 2.31 -24.08
N GLY A 20 -20.44 2.94 -24.88
CA GLY A 20 -20.68 3.26 -26.29
C GLY A 20 -21.42 4.58 -26.52
N LEU A 21 -21.74 5.35 -25.47
CA LEU A 21 -22.42 6.64 -25.55
C LEU A 21 -21.46 7.77 -25.21
N THR A 22 -21.56 8.90 -25.92
CA THR A 22 -20.76 10.10 -25.63
C THR A 22 -21.61 11.15 -24.93
N PHE A 23 -21.11 11.67 -23.82
CA PHE A 23 -21.74 12.72 -23.02
C PHE A 23 -20.84 13.95 -22.98
N PRO A 24 -21.40 15.16 -22.87
CA PRO A 24 -20.60 16.39 -22.79
C PRO A 24 -19.83 16.54 -21.47
N SER A 25 -20.18 15.78 -20.43
CA SER A 25 -19.48 15.74 -19.14
C SER A 25 -19.88 14.50 -18.33
N ASP A 26 -19.12 14.18 -17.29
CA ASP A 26 -19.48 13.12 -16.33
C ASP A 26 -20.79 13.40 -15.59
N ALA A 27 -21.09 14.67 -15.30
CA ALA A 27 -22.36 15.07 -14.71
C ALA A 27 -23.55 14.75 -15.63
N ALA A 28 -23.42 15.05 -16.93
CA ALA A 28 -24.46 14.74 -17.92
C ALA A 28 -24.62 13.22 -18.13
N ARG A 29 -23.52 12.46 -18.10
CA ARG A 29 -23.55 10.99 -18.06
C ARG A 29 -24.34 10.51 -16.83
N ARG A 30 -23.99 10.98 -15.64
CA ARG A 30 -24.64 10.59 -14.38
C ARG A 30 -26.13 10.90 -14.40
N GLU A 31 -26.51 12.10 -14.84
CA GLU A 31 -27.92 12.51 -14.96
C GLU A 31 -28.71 11.57 -15.89
N HIS A 32 -28.15 11.24 -17.06
CA HIS A 32 -28.76 10.31 -18.00
C HIS A 32 -29.03 8.94 -17.37
N PHE A 33 -28.00 8.33 -16.76
CA PHE A 33 -28.12 7.00 -16.17
C PHE A 33 -28.98 6.98 -14.89
N LEU A 34 -29.01 8.06 -14.11
CA LEU A 34 -29.95 8.19 -12.99
C LEU A 34 -31.40 8.24 -13.48
N GLY A 35 -31.69 8.94 -14.58
CA GLY A 35 -33.01 8.92 -15.20
C GLY A 35 -33.44 7.51 -15.62
N LEU A 36 -32.53 6.75 -16.24
CA LEU A 36 -32.78 5.35 -16.58
C LEU A 36 -32.97 4.46 -15.34
N LEU A 37 -32.21 4.71 -14.27
CA LEU A 37 -32.36 3.98 -13.01
C LEU A 37 -33.74 4.25 -12.40
N ALA A 38 -34.17 5.52 -12.39
CA ALA A 38 -35.47 5.92 -11.86
C ALA A 38 -36.63 5.23 -12.60
N GLU A 39 -36.54 5.07 -13.93
CA GLU A 39 -37.54 4.30 -14.68
C GLU A 39 -37.51 2.80 -14.34
N LYS A 40 -36.31 2.21 -14.19
CA LYS A 40 -36.18 0.79 -13.78
C LYS A 40 -36.74 0.53 -12.39
N LEU A 41 -36.58 1.45 -11.46
CA LEU A 41 -37.10 1.32 -10.09
C LEU A 41 -38.64 1.24 -10.03
N LYS A 42 -39.35 1.75 -11.04
CA LYS A 42 -40.80 1.62 -11.16
C LYS A 42 -41.26 0.21 -11.54
N ASP A 43 -40.39 -0.63 -12.10
CA ASP A 43 -40.72 -2.01 -12.47
C ASP A 43 -40.75 -2.92 -11.22
N PRO A 44 -41.91 -3.49 -10.84
CA PRO A 44 -42.02 -4.40 -9.71
C PRO A 44 -41.18 -5.68 -9.88
N THR A 45 -40.88 -6.09 -11.12
CA THR A 45 -40.06 -7.27 -11.42
C THR A 45 -38.60 -7.00 -11.09
N PHE A 46 -38.10 -5.81 -11.42
CA PHE A 46 -36.76 -5.38 -11.06
C PHE A 46 -36.56 -5.35 -9.54
N ARG A 47 -37.57 -4.88 -8.79
CA ARG A 47 -37.55 -4.85 -7.31
C ARG A 47 -37.59 -6.22 -6.62
N LYS A 48 -38.02 -7.28 -7.32
CA LYS A 48 -38.13 -8.64 -6.75
C LYS A 48 -36.83 -9.43 -6.79
N GLN A 49 -35.73 -8.83 -7.25
CA GLN A 49 -34.43 -9.48 -7.30
C GLN A 49 -33.86 -9.68 -5.89
N GLU A 50 -33.05 -10.73 -5.72
CA GLU A 50 -32.30 -10.95 -4.50
C GLU A 50 -31.30 -9.81 -4.26
N GLY A 51 -31.15 -9.38 -3.01
CA GLY A 51 -30.25 -8.29 -2.64
C GLY A 51 -30.80 -6.88 -2.90
N PHE A 52 -32.07 -6.74 -3.27
CA PHE A 52 -32.70 -5.42 -3.37
C PHE A 52 -32.84 -4.76 -1.97
N PRO A 53 -32.42 -3.49 -1.79
CA PRO A 53 -32.48 -2.82 -0.49
C PRO A 53 -33.91 -2.52 -0.05
N GLN A 54 -34.11 -2.43 1.28
CA GLN A 54 -35.32 -1.85 1.87
C GLN A 54 -35.12 -0.33 2.00
N GLY A 55 -35.35 0.41 0.91
CA GLY A 55 -35.17 1.87 0.86
C GLY A 55 -36.13 2.54 -0.11
N THR A 56 -36.27 3.87 -0.01
CA THR A 56 -37.06 4.64 -0.98
C THR A 56 -36.28 4.81 -2.28
N ASP A 57 -36.99 5.12 -3.37
CA ASP A 57 -36.34 5.32 -4.67
C ASP A 57 -35.40 6.52 -4.65
N GLU A 58 -35.75 7.58 -3.92
CA GLU A 58 -34.91 8.77 -3.72
C GLU A 58 -33.59 8.39 -3.05
N ALA A 59 -33.63 7.59 -1.98
CA ALA A 59 -32.42 7.15 -1.29
C ALA A 59 -31.53 6.25 -2.17
N ILE A 60 -32.14 5.39 -2.99
CA ILE A 60 -31.41 4.56 -3.95
C ILE A 60 -30.73 5.45 -5.00
N LEU A 61 -31.44 6.42 -5.58
CA LEU A 61 -30.90 7.33 -6.59
C LEU A 61 -29.79 8.22 -6.03
N ASP A 62 -29.96 8.76 -4.83
CA ASP A 62 -28.99 9.65 -4.18
C ASP A 62 -27.66 8.95 -3.89
N LEU A 63 -27.72 7.68 -3.46
CA LEU A 63 -26.52 6.88 -3.18
C LEU A 63 -25.89 6.28 -4.44
N SER A 64 -26.57 6.29 -5.59
CA SER A 64 -26.08 5.63 -6.81
C SER A 64 -25.22 6.56 -7.67
N ASP A 65 -24.30 5.95 -8.41
CA ASP A 65 -23.55 6.55 -9.53
C ASP A 65 -23.58 5.60 -10.74
N PRO A 66 -24.77 5.41 -11.35
CA PRO A 66 -24.93 4.47 -12.45
C PRO A 66 -24.21 5.00 -13.70
N PRO A 67 -23.63 4.12 -14.55
CA PRO A 67 -23.77 2.67 -14.51
C PRO A 67 -22.71 1.97 -13.64
N TYR A 68 -21.77 2.72 -13.03
CA TYR A 68 -20.63 2.16 -12.31
C TYR A 68 -21.03 1.58 -10.95
N TYR A 69 -21.90 2.27 -10.21
CA TYR A 69 -22.39 1.84 -8.90
C TYR A 69 -23.88 2.13 -8.74
N THR A 70 -24.61 1.19 -8.14
CA THR A 70 -26.00 1.39 -7.72
C THR A 70 -26.19 0.86 -6.31
N ALA A 71 -27.02 1.54 -5.52
CA ALA A 71 -27.41 1.09 -4.18
C ALA A 71 -28.39 -0.10 -4.19
N CYS A 72 -28.73 -0.60 -5.37
CA CYS A 72 -29.52 -1.80 -5.64
C CYS A 72 -28.76 -2.72 -6.64
N PRO A 73 -29.25 -3.93 -6.97
CA PRO A 73 -28.65 -4.75 -8.03
C PRO A 73 -28.42 -3.95 -9.33
N ASN A 74 -27.16 -3.89 -9.77
CA ASN A 74 -26.77 -3.00 -10.87
C ASN A 74 -27.30 -3.49 -12.22
N PRO A 75 -28.24 -2.78 -12.86
CA PRO A 75 -28.87 -3.24 -14.09
C PRO A 75 -27.96 -3.13 -15.31
N TRP A 76 -26.83 -2.42 -15.20
CA TRP A 76 -25.83 -2.28 -16.26
C TRP A 76 -24.63 -3.22 -16.09
N LEU A 77 -24.56 -4.02 -15.03
CA LEU A 77 -23.40 -4.89 -14.78
C LEU A 77 -23.09 -5.79 -15.99
N ALA A 78 -24.12 -6.39 -16.58
CA ALA A 78 -23.96 -7.26 -17.75
C ALA A 78 -23.43 -6.51 -18.99
N GLU A 79 -23.87 -5.26 -19.18
CA GLU A 79 -23.41 -4.41 -20.28
C GLU A 79 -21.98 -3.92 -20.04
N TYR A 80 -21.66 -3.50 -18.82
CA TYR A 80 -20.33 -3.12 -18.40
C TYR A 80 -19.32 -4.26 -18.61
N VAL A 81 -19.67 -5.49 -18.18
CA VAL A 81 -18.83 -6.68 -18.40
C VAL A 81 -18.70 -7.00 -19.88
N ARG A 82 -19.73 -6.79 -20.69
CA ARG A 82 -19.64 -7.01 -22.14
C ARG A 82 -18.73 -5.99 -22.83
N HIS A 83 -18.74 -4.74 -22.37
CA HIS A 83 -17.98 -3.65 -22.99
C HIS A 83 -16.52 -3.62 -22.53
N HIS A 84 -16.25 -3.86 -21.24
CA HIS A 84 -14.92 -3.74 -20.66
C HIS A 84 -14.29 -5.07 -20.23
N GLY A 85 -15.08 -6.13 -20.09
CA GLY A 85 -14.60 -7.44 -19.68
C GLY A 85 -13.84 -8.15 -20.80
N THR A 86 -12.90 -9.00 -20.40
CA THR A 86 -12.26 -9.94 -21.34
C THR A 86 -13.22 -11.09 -21.58
N GLN A 87 -13.58 -11.36 -22.84
CA GLN A 87 -14.42 -12.51 -23.15
C GLN A 87 -13.68 -13.80 -22.83
N TYR A 88 -14.37 -14.73 -22.17
CA TYR A 88 -13.82 -16.05 -21.90
C TYR A 88 -13.54 -16.78 -23.21
N ASP A 89 -12.28 -17.10 -23.45
CA ASP A 89 -11.85 -17.94 -24.56
C ASP A 89 -11.62 -19.36 -24.04
N VAL A 90 -12.39 -20.32 -24.56
CA VAL A 90 -12.29 -21.74 -24.20
C VAL A 90 -10.92 -22.32 -24.56
N SER A 91 -10.23 -21.71 -25.53
CA SER A 91 -8.89 -22.07 -25.95
C SER A 91 -7.78 -21.44 -25.09
N ASP A 92 -8.13 -20.54 -24.17
CA ASP A 92 -7.17 -19.94 -23.25
C ASP A 92 -6.50 -21.01 -22.38
N ASP A 93 -5.18 -20.88 -22.25
CA ASP A 93 -4.35 -21.74 -21.42
C ASP A 93 -4.42 -21.37 -19.93
N TYR A 94 -5.12 -20.28 -19.60
CA TYR A 94 -5.36 -19.80 -18.26
C TYR A 94 -6.28 -20.74 -17.46
N ARG A 95 -5.73 -21.88 -17.06
CA ARG A 95 -6.35 -22.86 -16.17
C ARG A 95 -5.63 -22.86 -14.83
N LYS A 96 -6.25 -22.22 -13.83
CA LYS A 96 -5.79 -22.21 -12.44
C LYS A 96 -6.79 -22.96 -11.58
N GLU A 97 -6.40 -24.15 -11.15
CA GLU A 97 -7.15 -24.91 -10.15
C GLU A 97 -7.20 -24.14 -8.81
N PRO A 98 -8.22 -24.37 -7.97
CA PRO A 98 -8.26 -23.79 -6.63
C PRO A 98 -6.96 -24.04 -5.87
N PHE A 99 -6.39 -22.99 -5.28
CA PHE A 99 -5.20 -23.11 -4.45
C PHE A 99 -5.51 -23.94 -3.20
N ALA A 100 -4.97 -25.15 -3.14
CA ALA A 100 -5.33 -26.17 -2.16
C ALA A 100 -4.22 -26.49 -1.13
N ALA A 101 -3.23 -25.61 -0.97
CA ALA A 101 -2.13 -25.81 -0.02
C ALA A 101 -2.36 -25.08 1.31
N ASP A 102 -1.92 -25.71 2.41
CA ASP A 102 -1.89 -25.10 3.74
C ASP A 102 -0.87 -23.95 3.78
N VAL A 103 -1.34 -22.71 3.92
CA VAL A 103 -0.47 -21.54 4.06
C VAL A 103 -0.18 -21.28 5.53
N LYS A 104 0.98 -21.76 6.01
CA LYS A 104 1.49 -21.46 7.36
C LYS A 104 2.78 -20.65 7.24
N GLU A 105 2.70 -19.38 7.61
CA GLU A 105 3.84 -18.46 7.57
C GLU A 105 4.05 -17.82 8.95
N GLY A 106 5.32 -17.71 9.36
CA GLY A 106 5.70 -17.08 10.61
C GLY A 106 5.60 -15.56 10.57
N LYS A 107 5.46 -14.93 11.75
CA LYS A 107 5.41 -13.47 11.91
C LYS A 107 6.79 -12.80 12.05
N ASN A 108 7.86 -13.49 11.62
CA ASN A 108 9.24 -13.09 11.94
C ASN A 108 9.92 -12.26 10.85
N ALA A 109 9.27 -12.02 9.71
CA ALA A 109 9.84 -11.21 8.64
C ALA A 109 10.03 -9.75 9.10
N SER A 110 11.14 -9.13 8.72
CA SER A 110 11.48 -7.73 9.09
C SER A 110 10.35 -6.75 8.72
N VAL A 111 9.79 -6.88 7.52
CA VAL A 111 8.65 -6.07 7.05
C VAL A 111 7.38 -6.29 7.87
N TYR A 112 7.17 -7.50 8.40
CA TYR A 112 6.03 -7.76 9.29
C TYR A 112 6.21 -7.02 10.62
N ASN A 113 7.43 -6.99 11.17
CA ASN A 113 7.74 -6.38 12.47
C ASN A 113 7.89 -4.86 12.46
N ALA A 114 8.07 -4.22 11.30
CA ALA A 114 8.28 -2.76 11.21
C ALA A 114 7.13 -1.93 11.81
N HIS A 115 5.88 -2.40 11.66
CA HIS A 115 4.69 -1.78 12.26
C HIS A 115 3.74 -2.85 12.77
N SER A 116 3.47 -2.82 14.08
CA SER A 116 2.48 -3.68 14.73
C SER A 116 1.06 -3.28 14.32
N TYR A 117 0.26 -4.26 13.91
CA TYR A 117 -1.17 -4.09 13.68
C TYR A 117 -1.88 -5.42 13.93
N HIS A 118 -3.00 -5.37 14.64
CA HIS A 118 -3.62 -6.56 15.25
C HIS A 118 -4.13 -7.58 14.21
N THR A 119 -4.57 -7.13 13.04
CA THR A 119 -5.03 -7.98 11.93
C THR A 119 -3.99 -8.19 10.82
N LYS A 120 -2.72 -7.83 11.04
CA LYS A 120 -1.68 -7.94 10.01
C LYS A 120 -1.43 -9.40 9.62
N VAL A 121 -1.44 -9.67 8.32
CA VAL A 121 -1.12 -10.98 7.74
C VAL A 121 0.30 -10.94 7.14
N PRO A 122 1.14 -11.97 7.31
CA PRO A 122 2.45 -12.04 6.66
C PRO A 122 2.34 -11.97 5.13
N HIS A 123 3.13 -11.10 4.47
CA HIS A 123 3.11 -10.95 3.01
C HIS A 123 3.43 -12.27 2.29
N LYS A 124 4.30 -13.11 2.88
CA LYS A 124 4.66 -14.43 2.35
C LYS A 124 3.45 -15.33 2.12
N ALA A 125 2.44 -15.25 2.99
CA ALA A 125 1.20 -15.99 2.82
C ALA A 125 0.44 -15.50 1.58
N VAL A 126 0.36 -14.18 1.40
CA VAL A 126 -0.30 -13.54 0.27
C VAL A 126 0.43 -13.79 -1.04
N MET A 127 1.78 -13.81 -1.04
CA MET A 127 2.60 -14.08 -2.21
C MET A 127 2.26 -15.40 -2.89
N ARG A 128 1.97 -16.46 -2.11
CA ARG A 128 1.60 -17.78 -2.67
C ARG A 128 0.35 -17.69 -3.54
N TYR A 129 -0.68 -16.97 -3.08
CA TYR A 129 -1.89 -16.72 -3.85
C TYR A 129 -1.63 -15.85 -5.08
N ILE A 130 -0.84 -14.78 -4.94
CA ILE A 130 -0.50 -13.89 -6.05
C ILE A 130 0.26 -14.65 -7.15
N LEU A 131 1.29 -15.42 -6.78
CA LEU A 131 2.08 -16.21 -7.73
C LEU A 131 1.23 -17.25 -8.46
N HIS A 132 0.24 -17.83 -7.76
CA HIS A 132 -0.67 -18.81 -8.34
C HIS A 132 -1.69 -18.20 -9.29
N TYR A 133 -2.35 -17.10 -8.91
CA TYR A 133 -3.50 -16.54 -9.65
C TYR A 133 -3.16 -15.34 -10.55
N THR A 134 -1.90 -14.93 -10.67
CA THR A 134 -1.55 -13.74 -11.48
C THR A 134 -0.25 -13.94 -12.24
N ARG A 135 -0.09 -13.16 -13.31
CA ARG A 135 1.13 -13.01 -14.12
C ARG A 135 1.83 -11.68 -13.77
N PRO A 136 3.15 -11.55 -14.01
CA PRO A 136 3.84 -10.26 -13.86
C PRO A 136 3.14 -9.16 -14.65
N GLY A 137 2.96 -7.99 -14.02
CA GLY A 137 2.25 -6.85 -14.62
C GLY A 137 0.74 -6.83 -14.42
N ASP A 138 0.13 -7.90 -13.90
CA ASP A 138 -1.30 -7.89 -13.56
C ASP A 138 -1.62 -6.89 -12.44
N VAL A 139 -2.88 -6.44 -12.42
CA VAL A 139 -3.42 -5.54 -11.40
C VAL A 139 -4.19 -6.34 -10.35
N ILE A 140 -3.89 -6.07 -9.08
CA ILE A 140 -4.51 -6.69 -7.91
C ILE A 140 -5.25 -5.61 -7.14
N LEU A 141 -6.55 -5.80 -6.94
CA LEU A 141 -7.35 -4.95 -6.07
C LEU A 141 -7.45 -5.59 -4.69
N ASP A 142 -7.04 -4.85 -3.67
CA ASP A 142 -7.32 -5.15 -2.27
C ASP A 142 -8.11 -3.99 -1.66
N ALA A 143 -9.43 -4.16 -1.64
CA ALA A 143 -10.37 -3.13 -1.18
C ALA A 143 -10.42 -2.97 0.35
N PHE A 144 -9.76 -3.87 1.10
CA PHE A 144 -9.69 -3.87 2.56
C PHE A 144 -8.28 -4.22 3.02
N CYS A 145 -7.31 -3.47 2.51
CA CYS A 145 -5.91 -3.86 2.54
C CYS A 145 -5.26 -3.82 3.92
N GLY A 146 -5.91 -3.19 4.91
CA GLY A 146 -5.36 -2.97 6.23
C GLY A 146 -4.00 -2.28 6.13
N THR A 147 -2.96 -2.95 6.63
CA THR A 147 -1.58 -2.44 6.56
C THR A 147 -0.92 -2.55 5.18
N GLY A 148 -1.66 -2.95 4.13
CA GLY A 148 -1.15 -2.98 2.75
C GLY A 148 -0.20 -4.13 2.44
N MET A 149 -0.33 -5.27 3.12
CA MET A 149 0.57 -6.42 2.93
C MET A 149 0.40 -7.09 1.58
N THR A 150 -0.77 -6.94 0.94
CA THR A 150 -0.99 -7.36 -0.46
C THR A 150 -0.10 -6.60 -1.43
N GLY A 151 0.11 -5.30 -1.23
CA GLY A 151 1.02 -4.53 -2.08
C GLY A 151 2.48 -4.91 -1.87
N VAL A 152 2.88 -5.16 -0.62
CA VAL A 152 4.21 -5.68 -0.29
C VAL A 152 4.44 -7.02 -1.01
N ALA A 153 3.46 -7.93 -0.91
CA ALA A 153 3.52 -9.23 -1.58
C ALA A 153 3.60 -9.09 -3.10
N ALA A 154 2.79 -8.20 -3.69
CA ALA A 154 2.78 -7.92 -5.13
C ALA A 154 4.14 -7.43 -5.64
N GLN A 155 4.83 -6.58 -4.86
CA GLN A 155 6.17 -6.12 -5.16
C GLN A 155 7.21 -7.23 -5.02
N PHE A 156 7.19 -7.99 -3.91
CA PHE A 156 8.14 -9.07 -3.66
C PHE A 156 7.98 -10.29 -4.57
N CYS A 157 6.88 -10.42 -5.31
CA CYS A 157 6.81 -11.38 -6.43
C CYS A 157 7.86 -11.10 -7.53
N GLY A 158 8.47 -9.91 -7.55
CA GLY A 158 9.61 -9.56 -8.40
C GLY A 158 10.98 -9.79 -7.77
N ASP A 159 11.06 -10.14 -6.49
CA ASP A 159 12.31 -10.38 -5.78
C ASP A 159 12.63 -11.88 -5.76
N ARG A 160 13.73 -12.26 -6.42
CA ARG A 160 14.16 -13.66 -6.52
C ARG A 160 14.38 -14.29 -5.14
N ARG A 161 15.04 -13.58 -4.22
CA ARG A 161 15.40 -14.12 -2.90
C ARG A 161 14.16 -14.35 -2.05
N GLU A 162 13.22 -13.41 -2.08
CA GLU A 162 11.95 -13.59 -1.37
C GLU A 162 11.14 -14.75 -1.93
N VAL A 163 11.04 -14.88 -3.26
CA VAL A 163 10.35 -16.02 -3.90
C VAL A 163 11.02 -17.35 -3.54
N GLU A 164 12.36 -17.44 -3.62
CA GLU A 164 13.10 -18.66 -3.24
C GLU A 164 12.92 -19.01 -1.75
N SER A 165 12.80 -18.00 -0.88
CA SER A 165 12.55 -18.22 0.56
C SER A 165 11.21 -18.88 0.88
N LEU A 166 10.25 -18.88 -0.05
CA LEU A 166 8.96 -19.59 0.07
C LEU A 166 9.07 -21.10 -0.22
N GLY A 167 10.25 -21.58 -0.63
CA GLY A 167 10.48 -22.96 -1.07
C GLY A 167 10.38 -23.16 -2.58
N TYR A 168 10.20 -22.08 -3.35
CA TYR A 168 10.17 -22.14 -4.82
C TYR A 168 11.59 -22.13 -5.41
N ARG A 169 11.72 -22.64 -6.64
CA ARG A 169 12.94 -22.46 -7.45
C ARG A 169 12.69 -21.46 -8.55
N VAL A 170 13.69 -20.65 -8.85
CA VAL A 170 13.64 -19.68 -9.96
C VAL A 170 14.80 -19.95 -10.90
N ASP A 171 14.53 -20.18 -12.18
CA ASP A 171 15.60 -20.38 -13.19
C ASP A 171 16.17 -19.05 -13.70
N ASP A 172 17.21 -19.10 -14.54
CA ASP A 172 17.85 -17.90 -15.12
C ASP A 172 16.93 -17.09 -16.03
N HIS A 173 15.84 -17.70 -16.52
CA HIS A 173 14.81 -17.06 -17.34
C HIS A 173 13.67 -16.45 -16.50
N GLY A 174 13.74 -16.58 -15.17
CA GLY A 174 12.72 -16.07 -14.26
C GLY A 174 11.45 -16.93 -14.18
N ASN A 175 11.47 -18.18 -14.65
CA ASN A 175 10.37 -19.11 -14.42
C ASN A 175 10.41 -19.61 -12.97
N ILE A 176 9.25 -19.64 -12.31
CA ILE A 176 9.10 -20.06 -10.92
C ILE A 176 8.51 -21.47 -10.89
N PHE A 177 9.18 -22.36 -10.18
CA PHE A 177 8.81 -23.77 -10.04
C PHE A 177 8.48 -24.11 -8.59
N GLU A 178 7.43 -24.91 -8.43
CA GLU A 178 7.05 -25.53 -7.17
C GLU A 178 7.36 -27.02 -7.22
N GLN A 179 7.82 -27.56 -6.09
CA GLN A 179 8.00 -29.00 -5.94
C GLN A 179 6.63 -29.63 -5.65
N GLN A 180 6.20 -30.53 -6.54
CA GLN A 180 5.01 -31.34 -6.34
C GLN A 180 5.46 -32.78 -6.10
N ASP A 181 5.25 -33.24 -4.86
CA ASP A 181 5.56 -34.60 -4.46
C ASP A 181 4.36 -35.50 -4.76
N GLN A 182 4.57 -36.49 -5.64
CA GLN A 182 3.67 -37.62 -5.80
C GLN A 182 4.33 -38.87 -5.22
N VAL A 183 3.53 -39.87 -4.85
CA VAL A 183 4.03 -41.12 -4.25
C VAL A 183 5.09 -41.73 -5.17
N GLY A 184 6.36 -41.66 -4.75
CA GLY A 184 7.52 -42.23 -5.44
C GLY A 184 8.28 -41.29 -6.38
N GLN A 185 7.81 -40.06 -6.66
CA GLN A 185 8.52 -39.09 -7.52
C GLN A 185 8.24 -37.63 -7.11
N SER A 186 9.31 -36.84 -6.96
CA SER A 186 9.23 -35.37 -6.80
C SER A 186 9.46 -34.70 -8.16
N LYS A 187 8.51 -33.89 -8.62
CA LYS A 187 8.61 -33.14 -9.88
C LYS A 187 8.57 -31.63 -9.61
N TRP A 188 9.43 -30.89 -10.32
CA TRP A 188 9.35 -29.43 -10.36
C TRP A 188 8.39 -29.01 -11.48
N VAL A 189 7.32 -28.30 -11.11
CA VAL A 189 6.30 -27.83 -12.03
C VAL A 189 6.33 -26.32 -12.07
N GLN A 190 6.36 -25.74 -13.27
CA GLN A 190 6.30 -24.30 -13.42
C GLN A 190 4.92 -23.78 -13.00
N ILE A 191 4.89 -22.84 -12.05
CA ILE A 191 3.65 -22.26 -11.52
C ILE A 191 3.45 -20.80 -11.91
N SER A 192 4.56 -20.07 -12.14
CA SER A 192 4.53 -18.61 -12.35
C SER A 192 5.80 -18.11 -13.02
N ARG A 193 5.92 -16.79 -13.13
CA ARG A 193 7.13 -16.06 -13.52
C ARG A 193 7.44 -14.95 -12.52
N LEU A 194 8.73 -14.70 -12.36
CA LEU A 194 9.26 -13.63 -11.53
C LEU A 194 8.86 -12.28 -12.13
N GLY A 195 8.40 -11.37 -11.27
CA GLY A 195 8.09 -10.01 -11.65
C GLY A 195 7.05 -9.38 -10.74
N ARG A 196 7.08 -8.06 -10.62
CA ARG A 196 6.12 -7.33 -9.79
C ARG A 196 4.70 -7.42 -10.38
N ARG A 197 3.71 -7.36 -9.51
CA ARG A 197 2.32 -7.07 -9.84
C ARG A 197 1.97 -5.68 -9.33
N PHE A 198 0.99 -5.03 -9.96
CA PHE A 198 0.53 -3.72 -9.52
C PHE A 198 -0.63 -3.90 -8.54
N SER A 199 -0.61 -3.16 -7.43
CA SER A 199 -1.67 -3.26 -6.42
C SER A 199 -2.42 -1.93 -6.27
N LEU A 200 -3.75 -2.00 -6.30
CA LEU A 200 -4.65 -0.95 -5.85
C LEU A 200 -5.10 -1.30 -4.43
N LEU A 201 -4.67 -0.48 -3.47
CA LEU A 201 -4.90 -0.72 -2.05
C LEU A 201 -5.87 0.33 -1.50
N ASN A 202 -6.98 -0.12 -0.92
CA ASN A 202 -7.94 0.74 -0.25
C ASN A 202 -8.20 0.25 1.18
N ASP A 203 -8.39 1.19 2.11
CA ASP A 203 -8.85 0.92 3.46
C ASP A 203 -9.54 2.16 4.02
N LEU A 204 -10.48 1.97 4.96
CA LEU A 204 -11.21 3.06 5.62
C LEU A 204 -10.47 3.59 6.86
N SER A 205 -9.57 2.79 7.45
CA SER A 205 -8.81 3.16 8.65
C SER A 205 -7.67 4.12 8.29
N PRO A 206 -7.63 5.34 8.87
CA PRO A 206 -6.52 6.27 8.65
C PRO A 206 -5.16 5.68 9.08
N ALA A 207 -5.13 4.95 10.19
CA ALA A 207 -3.91 4.32 10.69
C ALA A 207 -3.42 3.21 9.75
N ALA A 208 -4.35 2.36 9.29
CA ALA A 208 -4.02 1.28 8.35
C ALA A 208 -3.52 1.84 7.02
N SER A 209 -4.23 2.83 6.48
CA SER A 209 -3.87 3.54 5.24
C SER A 209 -2.50 4.21 5.33
N PHE A 210 -2.19 4.85 6.47
CA PHE A 210 -0.88 5.46 6.70
C PHE A 210 0.24 4.41 6.68
N ILE A 211 0.05 3.28 7.38
CA ILE A 211 1.01 2.17 7.40
C ILE A 211 1.17 1.57 6.00
N ALA A 212 0.06 1.32 5.30
CA ALA A 212 0.05 0.78 3.94
C ALA A 212 0.82 1.70 2.97
N ARG A 213 0.61 3.01 3.07
CA ARG A 213 1.37 4.01 2.31
C ARG A 213 2.85 3.95 2.65
N GLY A 214 3.21 3.86 3.93
CA GLY A 214 4.60 3.74 4.36
C GLY A 214 5.32 2.53 3.76
N PHE A 215 4.64 1.38 3.67
CA PHE A 215 5.21 0.17 3.06
C PHE A 215 5.29 0.19 1.54
N ASN A 216 4.34 0.86 0.87
CA ASN A 216 4.15 0.72 -0.58
C ASN A 216 4.48 1.98 -1.39
N ALA A 217 4.77 3.11 -0.74
CA ALA A 217 5.22 4.30 -1.45
C ALA A 217 6.65 4.11 -1.98
N SER A 218 6.89 4.57 -3.20
CA SER A 218 8.25 4.74 -3.71
C SER A 218 8.96 5.80 -2.88
N VAL A 219 10.14 5.48 -2.38
CA VAL A 219 11.03 6.44 -1.73
C VAL A 219 12.20 6.72 -2.66
N ASP A 220 12.45 7.99 -2.94
CA ASP A 220 13.72 8.41 -3.56
C ASP A 220 14.79 8.37 -2.48
N ILE A 221 15.63 7.34 -2.52
CA ILE A 221 16.65 7.09 -1.51
C ILE A 221 17.68 8.22 -1.47
N LEU A 222 18.01 8.80 -2.62
CA LEU A 222 19.01 9.87 -2.72
C LEU A 222 18.45 11.18 -2.18
N ASP A 223 17.19 11.52 -2.50
CA ASP A 223 16.53 12.68 -1.92
C ASP A 223 16.30 12.51 -0.41
N PHE A 224 15.95 11.29 0.04
CA PHE A 224 15.80 10.97 1.45
C PHE A 224 17.11 11.17 2.22
N GLU A 225 18.22 10.60 1.74
CA GLU A 225 19.54 10.74 2.36
C GLU A 225 19.97 12.20 2.44
N LYS A 226 19.80 12.94 1.32
CA LYS A 226 20.11 14.37 1.27
C LYS A 226 19.30 15.16 2.30
N ARG A 227 17.99 14.93 2.40
CA ARG A 227 17.13 15.62 3.37
C ARG A 227 17.43 15.22 4.80
N ALA A 228 17.70 13.95 5.05
CA ALA A 228 18.10 13.46 6.36
C ALA A 228 19.38 14.17 6.82
N GLN A 229 20.40 14.24 5.96
CA GLN A 229 21.65 14.93 6.28
C GLN A 229 21.42 16.42 6.57
N LEU A 230 20.59 17.12 5.78
CA LEU A 230 20.26 18.53 6.04
C LEU A 230 19.58 18.74 7.41
N ILE A 231 18.71 17.81 7.82
CA ILE A 231 18.04 17.86 9.12
C ILE A 231 19.06 17.62 10.24
N LEU A 232 19.94 16.63 10.08
CA LEU A 232 20.99 16.32 11.06
C LEU A 232 21.98 17.49 11.19
N ASP A 233 22.43 18.08 10.09
CA ASP A 233 23.31 19.24 10.08
C ASP A 233 22.64 20.43 10.79
N SER A 234 21.36 20.70 10.51
CA SER A 234 20.61 21.77 11.17
C SER A 234 20.39 21.51 12.66
N ALA A 235 20.13 20.26 13.04
CA ALA A 235 20.02 19.87 14.43
C ALA A 235 21.37 20.02 15.15
N SER A 236 22.45 19.57 14.53
CA SER A 236 23.82 19.67 15.04
C SER A 236 24.23 21.15 15.23
N GLU A 237 23.98 22.02 14.25
CA GLU A 237 24.25 23.46 14.37
C GLU A 237 23.50 24.09 15.55
N ARG A 238 22.24 23.69 15.78
CA ARG A 238 21.39 24.29 16.82
C ARG A 238 21.60 23.71 18.22
N PHE A 239 22.00 22.46 18.31
CA PHE A 239 21.89 21.66 19.54
C PHE A 239 23.18 20.97 19.96
N SER A 240 24.23 20.95 19.13
CA SER A 240 25.53 20.34 19.48
C SER A 240 26.11 20.86 20.79
N TRP A 241 25.84 22.12 21.14
CA TRP A 241 26.30 22.71 22.39
C TRP A 241 25.85 21.94 23.64
N MET A 242 24.69 21.28 23.60
CA MET A 242 24.16 20.45 24.71
C MET A 242 24.90 19.13 24.90
N TYR A 243 25.65 18.69 23.89
CA TYR A 243 26.34 17.40 23.86
C TYR A 243 27.86 17.54 23.95
N GLN A 244 28.35 18.73 24.30
CA GLN A 244 29.77 18.98 24.55
C GLN A 244 30.22 18.28 25.83
N THR A 245 31.31 17.52 25.75
CA THR A 245 32.00 16.91 26.89
C THR A 245 33.42 17.45 26.97
N LEU A 246 33.77 18.05 28.10
CA LEU A 246 35.13 18.50 28.36
C LEU A 246 36.02 17.28 28.70
N HIS A 247 37.05 17.04 27.90
CA HIS A 247 37.91 15.87 28.02
C HIS A 247 39.03 16.11 29.04
N GLN A 248 39.10 15.26 30.07
CA GLN A 248 40.12 15.30 31.13
C GLN A 248 40.41 16.72 31.68
N PRO A 249 39.40 17.49 32.12
CA PRO A 249 39.64 18.83 32.62
C PRO A 249 40.42 18.81 33.94
N SER A 250 41.20 19.86 34.18
CA SER A 250 41.64 20.18 35.54
C SER A 250 40.42 20.54 36.41
N ALA A 251 40.56 20.40 37.73
CA ALA A 251 39.49 20.79 38.67
C ALA A 251 39.05 22.25 38.46
N GLU A 252 40.02 23.15 38.27
CA GLU A 252 39.75 24.57 38.00
C GLU A 252 38.96 24.79 36.71
N ASN A 253 39.31 24.11 35.62
CA ASN A 253 38.62 24.26 34.35
C ASN A 253 37.19 23.66 34.40
N ALA A 254 37.01 22.57 35.15
CA ALA A 254 35.69 21.98 35.36
C ALA A 254 34.76 22.92 36.14
N GLU A 255 35.26 23.55 37.22
CA GLU A 255 34.48 24.52 38.01
C GLU A 255 34.10 25.76 37.18
N ARG A 256 35.05 26.30 36.41
CA ARG A 256 34.80 27.44 35.52
C ARG A 256 33.81 27.11 34.41
N ALA A 257 33.91 25.92 33.82
CA ALA A 257 32.97 25.44 32.80
C ALA A 257 31.56 25.26 33.39
N ALA A 258 31.43 24.71 34.60
CA ALA A 258 30.14 24.54 35.27
C ALA A 258 29.45 25.89 35.53
N ALA A 259 30.19 26.87 36.08
CA ALA A 259 29.66 28.22 36.28
C ALA A 259 29.26 28.90 34.95
N HIS A 260 30.00 28.65 33.88
CA HIS A 260 29.68 29.18 32.55
C HIS A 260 28.38 28.59 31.96
N VAL A 261 28.14 27.30 32.18
CA VAL A 261 26.89 26.62 31.76
C VAL A 261 25.67 27.19 32.47
N GLU A 262 25.80 27.66 33.72
CA GLU A 262 24.68 28.24 34.47
C GLU A 262 24.23 29.62 33.97
N VAL A 263 25.12 30.37 33.31
CA VAL A 263 24.85 31.76 32.89
C VAL A 263 24.63 31.93 31.40
N GLU A 264 25.18 31.05 30.55
CA GLU A 264 25.00 31.11 29.11
C GLU A 264 23.87 30.20 28.62
N ALA A 265 23.08 30.70 27.66
CA ALA A 265 22.00 29.91 27.04
C ALA A 265 22.53 28.83 26.07
N ARG A 266 23.73 29.02 25.53
CA ARG A 266 24.44 28.08 24.63
C ARG A 266 25.93 28.09 24.96
N PRO A 267 26.34 27.51 26.10
CA PRO A 267 27.72 27.54 26.55
C PRO A 267 28.63 26.86 25.54
N ASP A 268 29.78 27.47 25.24
CA ASP A 268 30.86 26.86 24.47
C ASP A 268 31.90 26.34 25.47
N LEU A 269 32.13 25.03 25.52
CA LEU A 269 33.08 24.45 26.48
C LEU A 269 34.52 24.46 25.96
N SER A 270 34.75 24.76 24.68
CA SER A 270 36.08 24.71 24.05
C SER A 270 37.05 25.75 24.60
N GLN A 271 36.53 26.83 25.18
CA GLN A 271 37.29 27.84 25.93
C GLN A 271 37.87 27.33 27.26
N PHE A 272 37.44 26.16 27.77
CA PHE A 272 37.93 25.58 29.02
C PHE A 272 38.81 24.34 28.80
N GLY A 273 39.01 23.90 27.55
CA GLY A 273 39.85 22.76 27.22
C GLY A 273 39.37 22.00 25.98
N GLN A 274 39.88 20.78 25.80
CA GLN A 274 39.52 19.94 24.67
C GLN A 274 38.08 19.43 24.84
N VAL A 275 37.24 19.65 23.83
CA VAL A 275 35.84 19.20 23.82
C VAL A 275 35.63 18.14 22.76
N SER A 276 34.83 17.14 23.11
CA SER A 276 34.33 16.12 22.19
C SER A 276 32.82 15.93 22.39
N PRO A 277 32.08 15.45 21.38
CA PRO A 277 30.71 14.97 21.59
C PRO A 277 30.66 13.87 22.65
N VAL A 278 29.51 13.71 23.32
CA VAL A 278 29.28 12.54 24.20
C VAL A 278 29.55 11.24 23.42
N SER A 279 30.51 10.45 23.88
CA SER A 279 30.82 9.13 23.31
C SER A 279 30.36 8.05 24.28
N THR A 280 29.43 7.19 23.85
CA THR A 280 29.09 5.97 24.57
C THR A 280 29.60 4.78 23.76
N ASN A 281 30.49 3.98 24.35
CA ASN A 281 31.01 2.73 23.77
C ASN A 281 31.60 2.84 22.34
N GLY A 282 32.48 3.82 22.10
CA GLY A 282 33.29 3.87 20.87
C GLY A 282 32.52 4.26 19.60
N THR A 283 31.26 4.67 19.73
CA THR A 283 30.52 5.34 18.67
C THR A 283 30.37 6.80 19.09
N ASP A 284 30.98 7.72 18.35
CA ASP A 284 30.72 9.13 18.55
C ASP A 284 29.23 9.37 18.28
N LEU A 285 28.49 9.86 19.27
CA LEU A 285 27.15 10.39 19.03
C LEU A 285 27.33 11.69 18.25
N ARG A 286 27.49 11.58 16.93
CA ARG A 286 27.22 12.67 16.01
C ARG A 286 25.71 12.69 15.82
N LEU A 287 25.09 13.79 16.23
CA LEU A 287 23.76 14.14 15.73
C LEU A 287 23.82 14.30 14.21
#